data_AF-A0A397ES18-F1
#
_entry.id   AF-A0A397ES18-F1
#
_cell.length_a   1.000
_cell.length_b   1.000
_cell.length_c   1.000
_cell.angle_alpha   90.00
_cell.angle_beta   90.00
_cell.angle_gamma   90.00
#
_symmetry.space_group_name_H-M   'P 1'
#
loop_
_entity.id
_entity.type
_entity.pdbx_description
1 polymer ?
#
loop_
_entity_poly.entity_id
_entity_poly.type
_entity_poly.pdbx_seq_one_letter_code
_entity_poly.pdbx_strand_id
1 'polypeptide(L)'
;SVGALLKSYQVLRQDFGSVSVRFGSPIHLKQFVATYKAAPPVDAKTGSTREQYSNMIGLGYYRNKILHWFYKEGVVACTFHALSTNSNQGSAMASSGCNKDTLLQHALFLHELLAVEFVRKEYVDSRSELDGALTTLTQRRVFAVEGANATPTVVLTDDSQPTLSLLCAVLWPFIDSYWVAVTSLLAIKAGEGIPPKALVKRMQWLAET
;
A
#
# COMPACT_ATOMS: atom_id res chain seq x y z
N SER A 1 18.41 5.85 -11.65
CA SER A 1 19.73 5.51 -12.21
C SER A 1 20.82 6.09 -11.30
N VAL A 2 21.80 5.29 -10.89
CA VAL A 2 22.91 5.70 -9.98
C VAL A 2 23.67 6.93 -10.52
N GLY A 3 23.76 7.05 -11.85
CA GLY A 3 24.38 8.21 -12.49
C GLY A 3 23.66 9.53 -12.24
N ALA A 4 22.33 9.53 -12.08
CA ALA A 4 21.58 10.74 -11.73
C ALA A 4 21.88 11.21 -10.30
N LEU A 5 22.11 10.25 -9.39
CA LEU A 5 22.40 10.47 -7.98
C LEU A 5 23.80 11.10 -7.79
N LEU A 6 24.78 10.64 -8.57
CA LEU A 6 26.12 11.24 -8.66
C LEU A 6 26.08 12.67 -9.24
N LYS A 7 25.23 12.91 -10.24
CA LYS A 7 25.11 14.22 -10.89
C LYS A 7 24.43 15.26 -9.99
N SER A 8 23.45 14.84 -9.19
CA SER A 8 22.78 15.70 -8.20
C SER A 8 23.66 16.06 -6.98
N TYR A 9 24.79 15.37 -6.77
CA TYR A 9 25.67 15.59 -5.62
C TYR A 9 26.26 17.00 -5.58
N GLN A 10 26.61 17.58 -6.74
CA GLN A 10 27.18 18.93 -6.80
C GLN A 10 26.14 20.02 -6.48
N VAL A 11 24.90 19.83 -6.93
CA VAL A 11 23.79 20.77 -6.71
C VAL A 11 23.33 20.74 -5.24
N LEU A 12 23.22 19.55 -4.65
CA LEU A 12 22.85 19.39 -3.23
C LEU A 12 23.86 20.05 -2.27
N ARG A 13 25.12 20.16 -2.68
CA ARG A 13 26.19 20.78 -1.87
C ARG A 13 26.16 22.31 -1.92
N GLN A 14 25.60 22.91 -2.96
CA GLN A 14 25.48 24.37 -3.11
C GLN A 14 24.34 24.96 -2.27
N ASP A 15 23.16 24.33 -2.29
CA ASP A 15 21.97 24.94 -1.68
C ASP A 15 21.68 24.50 -0.23
N PHE A 16 22.23 23.38 0.24
CA PHE A 16 21.89 22.78 1.54
C PHE A 16 23.08 22.58 2.50
N GLY A 17 24.25 23.12 2.17
CA GLY A 17 25.49 22.81 2.90
C GLY A 17 25.90 21.33 2.73
N SER A 18 26.94 20.88 3.44
CA SER A 18 27.38 19.48 3.36
C SER A 18 26.34 18.56 4.02
N VAL A 19 25.36 18.09 3.26
CA VAL A 19 24.52 16.96 3.68
C VAL A 19 25.40 15.72 3.68
N SER A 20 25.99 15.40 4.84
CA SER A 20 26.71 14.14 5.01
C SER A 20 25.70 12.99 5.00
N VAL A 21 25.51 12.36 3.85
CA VAL A 21 24.77 11.11 3.78
C VAL A 21 25.67 10.04 4.37
N ARG A 22 25.54 9.79 5.68
CA ARG A 22 26.16 8.63 6.32
C ARG A 22 25.40 7.40 5.85
N PHE A 23 25.87 6.79 4.78
CA PHE A 23 25.50 5.42 4.46
C PHE A 23 25.98 4.55 5.63
N GLY A 24 25.03 3.99 6.39
CA GLY A 24 25.35 3.03 7.44
C GLY A 24 26.05 1.80 6.86
N SER A 25 26.66 1.00 7.72
CA SER A 25 27.28 -0.27 7.34
C SER A 25 26.29 -1.10 6.51
N PRO A 26 26.70 -1.63 5.35
CA PRO A 26 25.84 -2.49 4.55
C PRO A 26 25.26 -3.62 5.40
N ILE A 27 23.94 -3.75 5.43
CA ILE A 27 23.27 -4.81 6.18
C ILE A 27 23.36 -6.10 5.37
N HIS A 28 24.11 -7.08 5.86
CA HIS A 28 24.13 -8.40 5.25
C HIS A 28 22.84 -9.14 5.61
N LEU A 29 21.88 -9.16 4.67
CA LEU A 29 20.50 -9.61 4.91
C LEU A 29 20.42 -11.00 5.56
N LYS A 30 21.25 -11.95 5.11
CA LYS A 30 21.28 -13.32 5.67
C LYS A 30 21.72 -13.33 7.14
N GLN A 31 22.72 -12.51 7.47
CA GLN A 31 23.24 -12.42 8.83
C GLN A 31 22.25 -11.69 9.73
N PHE A 32 21.66 -10.60 9.23
CA PHE A 32 20.60 -9.87 9.93
C PHE A 32 19.40 -10.76 10.26
N VAL A 33 18.90 -11.52 9.28
CA VAL A 33 17.78 -12.46 9.48
C VAL A 33 18.16 -13.61 10.42
N ALA A 34 19.38 -14.15 10.32
CA ALA A 34 19.85 -15.19 11.24
C ALA A 34 19.94 -14.67 12.68
N THR A 35 20.46 -13.46 12.88
CA THR A 35 20.51 -12.80 14.20
C THR A 35 19.12 -12.51 14.74
N TYR A 36 18.18 -12.04 13.90
CA TYR A 36 16.80 -11.80 14.30
C TYR A 36 16.02 -13.09 14.63
N LYS A 37 16.28 -14.20 13.92
CA LYS A 37 15.70 -15.51 14.23
C LYS A 37 16.29 -16.15 15.48
N ALA A 38 17.55 -15.84 15.80
CA ALA A 38 18.25 -16.34 16.99
C ALA A 38 17.96 -15.51 18.25
N ALA A 39 17.54 -14.26 18.09
CA ALA A 39 17.01 -13.47 19.18
C ALA A 39 15.70 -14.11 19.69
N PRO A 40 15.47 -14.15 21.02
CA PRO A 40 14.16 -14.57 21.53
C PRO A 40 13.09 -13.69 20.87
N PRO A 41 11.90 -14.23 20.56
CA PRO A 41 10.82 -13.43 20.02
C PRO A 41 10.64 -12.24 20.94
N VAL A 42 10.85 -11.03 20.41
CA VAL A 42 10.52 -9.82 21.13
C VAL A 42 9.03 -9.92 21.34
N ASP A 43 8.58 -10.28 22.54
CA ASP A 43 7.17 -10.26 22.85
C ASP A 43 6.68 -8.88 22.39
N ALA A 44 5.59 -8.84 21.63
CA ALA A 44 4.97 -7.58 21.24
C ALA A 44 4.60 -6.69 22.46
N LYS A 45 4.79 -7.21 23.67
CA LYS A 45 4.58 -6.58 24.98
C LYS A 45 5.85 -6.13 25.71
N THR A 46 7.08 -6.47 25.29
CA THR A 46 8.33 -6.16 26.04
C THR A 46 9.13 -4.96 25.54
N GLY A 47 8.80 -4.39 24.37
CA GLY A 47 9.30 -3.06 24.02
C GLY A 47 8.60 -2.01 24.87
N SER A 48 9.34 -1.05 25.44
CA SER A 48 8.71 0.17 25.96
C SER A 48 7.80 0.73 24.86
N THR A 49 6.57 1.10 25.18
CA THR A 49 5.60 1.62 24.19
C THR A 49 6.23 2.70 23.31
N ARG A 50 7.18 3.48 23.87
CA ARG A 50 7.96 4.50 23.19
C ARG A 50 8.88 3.98 22.07
N GLU A 51 9.52 2.83 22.26
CA GLU A 51 10.37 2.21 21.24
C GLU A 51 9.53 1.66 20.08
N GLN A 52 8.36 1.10 20.39
CA GLN A 52 7.40 0.63 19.38
C GLN A 52 6.88 1.81 18.54
N TYR A 53 6.54 2.94 19.18
CA TYR A 53 6.15 4.17 18.46
C TYR A 53 7.28 4.70 17.57
N SER A 54 8.52 4.75 18.08
CA SER A 54 9.68 5.18 17.28
C SER A 54 9.88 4.27 16.06
N ASN A 55 9.76 2.96 16.23
CA ASN A 55 9.90 1.99 15.15
C ASN A 55 8.75 2.10 14.13
N MET A 56 7.51 2.30 14.59
CA MET A 56 6.34 2.49 13.72
C MET A 56 6.45 3.78 12.90
N ILE A 57 6.86 4.89 13.51
CA ILE A 57 7.10 6.16 12.82
C ILE A 57 8.25 6.00 11.80
N GLY A 58 9.33 5.33 12.19
CA GLY A 58 10.46 5.03 11.29
C GLY A 58 10.06 4.18 10.09
N LEU A 59 9.28 3.11 10.31
CA LEU A 59 8.77 2.25 9.24
C LEU A 59 7.81 3.01 8.31
N GLY A 60 6.93 3.85 8.86
CA GLY A 60 6.06 4.73 8.07
C GLY A 60 6.86 5.69 7.18
N TYR A 61 7.94 6.27 7.70
CA TYR A 61 8.84 7.13 6.92
C TYR A 61 9.49 6.40 5.73
N TYR A 62 10.02 5.19 5.95
CA TYR A 62 10.64 4.41 4.86
C TYR A 62 9.61 3.96 3.83
N ARG A 63 8.45 3.51 4.29
CA ARG A 63 7.35 3.09 3.44
C ARG A 63 6.92 4.21 2.49
N ASN A 64 6.76 5.43 3.00
CA ASN A 64 6.39 6.59 2.18
C ASN A 64 7.38 6.85 1.05
N LYS A 65 8.68 6.57 1.26
CA LYS A 65 9.70 6.76 0.21
C LYS A 65 9.61 5.77 -0.94
N ILE A 66 9.12 4.55 -0.72
CA ILE A 66 9.04 3.51 -1.75
C ILE A 66 7.61 3.28 -2.26
N LEU A 67 6.62 3.91 -1.62
CA LEU A 67 5.20 3.83 -1.90
C LEU A 67 4.87 3.90 -3.40
N HIS A 68 5.43 4.91 -4.07
CA HIS A 68 5.18 5.18 -5.49
C HIS A 68 5.64 4.04 -6.42
N TRP A 69 6.61 3.20 -6.01
CA TRP A 69 7.01 2.02 -6.80
C TRP A 69 5.96 0.92 -6.75
N PHE A 70 5.30 0.75 -5.61
CA PHE A 70 4.32 -0.31 -5.40
C PHE A 70 2.88 0.16 -5.61
N TYR A 71 2.65 1.42 -5.96
CA TYR A 71 1.30 2.00 -6.06
C TYR A 71 0.37 1.19 -6.97
N LYS A 72 0.78 0.93 -8.22
CA LYS A 72 -0.07 0.23 -9.21
C LYS A 72 -0.37 -1.21 -8.80
N GLU A 73 0.66 -1.92 -8.33
CA GLU A 73 0.55 -3.28 -7.81
C GLU A 73 -0.33 -3.33 -6.54
N GLY A 74 -0.20 -2.32 -5.67
CA GLY A 74 -0.99 -2.11 -4.46
C GLY A 74 -2.45 -1.88 -4.75
N VAL A 75 -2.77 -1.06 -5.77
CA VAL A 75 -4.16 -0.84 -6.21
C VAL A 75 -4.82 -2.16 -6.60
N VAL A 76 -4.17 -2.95 -7.46
CA VAL A 76 -4.70 -4.26 -7.90
C VAL A 76 -4.85 -5.23 -6.72
N ALA A 77 -3.85 -5.30 -5.83
CA ALA A 77 -3.86 -6.15 -4.64
C ALA A 77 -5.01 -5.79 -3.67
N CYS A 78 -5.18 -4.51 -3.38
CA CYS A 78 -6.24 -3.98 -2.53
C CYS A 78 -7.63 -4.28 -3.07
N THR A 79 -7.84 -4.03 -4.36
CA THR A 79 -9.11 -4.33 -5.03
C THR A 79 -9.40 -5.84 -5.00
N PHE A 80 -8.40 -6.67 -5.29
CA PHE A 80 -8.55 -8.12 -5.21
C PHE A 80 -8.95 -8.55 -3.79
N HIS A 81 -8.26 -8.03 -2.78
CA HIS A 81 -8.56 -8.34 -1.38
C HIS A 81 -9.99 -7.95 -1.00
N ALA A 82 -10.46 -6.76 -1.40
CA ALA A 82 -11.83 -6.32 -1.17
C ALA A 82 -12.89 -7.18 -1.90
N LEU A 83 -12.62 -7.62 -3.13
CA LEU A 83 -13.53 -8.49 -3.87
C LEU A 83 -13.57 -9.91 -3.28
N SER A 84 -12.42 -10.42 -2.84
CA SER A 84 -12.29 -11.71 -2.17
C SER A 84 -13.03 -11.73 -0.83
N THR A 85 -12.90 -10.70 0.00
CA THR A 85 -13.56 -10.63 1.31
C THR A 85 -15.08 -10.53 1.18
N ASN A 86 -15.57 -9.74 0.22
CA ASN A 86 -17.01 -9.64 -0.06
C ASN A 86 -17.59 -10.97 -0.56
N SER A 87 -16.84 -11.71 -1.38
CA SER A 87 -17.27 -13.03 -1.89
C SER A 87 -17.34 -14.09 -0.79
N ASN A 88 -16.46 -14.00 0.21
CA ASN A 88 -16.37 -14.95 1.33
C ASN A 88 -17.43 -14.74 2.43
N GLN A 89 -18.15 -13.61 2.45
CA GLN A 89 -19.26 -13.41 3.40
C GLN A 89 -20.48 -14.31 3.10
N GLY A 90 -20.51 -15.02 1.96
CA GLY A 90 -21.61 -15.91 1.57
C GLY A 90 -21.27 -17.40 1.46
N SER A 91 -20.00 -17.83 1.47
CA SER A 91 -19.64 -19.24 1.33
C SER A 91 -18.26 -19.53 1.89
N ALA A 92 -18.20 -20.43 2.86
CA ALA A 92 -16.96 -20.95 3.39
C ALA A 92 -16.22 -21.76 2.32
N MET A 93 -14.95 -21.41 2.09
CA MET A 93 -13.91 -22.35 1.65
C MET A 93 -13.84 -22.75 0.17
N ALA A 94 -14.34 -21.93 -0.76
CA ALA A 94 -14.00 -22.04 -2.18
C ALA A 94 -12.91 -21.03 -2.55
N SER A 95 -11.88 -21.47 -3.27
CA SER A 95 -10.79 -20.66 -3.81
C SER A 95 -11.32 -19.36 -4.43
N SER A 96 -11.13 -18.25 -3.72
CA SER A 96 -11.73 -16.95 -4.00
C SER A 96 -11.10 -16.29 -5.22
N GLY A 97 -11.40 -16.80 -6.41
CA GLY A 97 -11.07 -16.15 -7.67
C GLY A 97 -11.99 -14.98 -7.97
N CYS A 98 -11.50 -13.98 -8.70
CA CYS A 98 -12.33 -12.89 -9.22
C CYS A 98 -12.15 -12.74 -10.73
N ASN A 99 -13.19 -12.29 -11.43
CA ASN A 99 -13.10 -12.01 -12.87
C ASN A 99 -12.11 -10.85 -13.12
N LYS A 100 -11.18 -11.02 -14.08
CA LYS A 100 -10.16 -10.03 -14.44
C LYS A 100 -10.77 -8.69 -14.84
N ASP A 101 -11.83 -8.66 -15.62
CA ASP A 101 -12.43 -7.40 -16.09
C ASP A 101 -13.10 -6.64 -14.95
N THR A 102 -13.80 -7.36 -14.07
CA THR A 102 -14.38 -6.80 -12.84
C THR A 102 -13.28 -6.26 -11.93
N LEU A 103 -12.20 -7.03 -11.72
CA LEU A 103 -11.04 -6.61 -10.94
C LEU A 103 -10.44 -5.31 -11.49
N LEU A 104 -10.18 -5.25 -12.80
CA LEU A 104 -9.61 -4.07 -13.44
C LEU A 104 -10.55 -2.86 -13.39
N GLN A 105 -11.86 -3.06 -13.50
CA GLN A 105 -12.83 -1.98 -13.39
C GLN A 105 -12.86 -1.36 -11.98
N HIS A 106 -12.87 -2.18 -10.92
CA HIS A 106 -12.81 -1.66 -9.56
C HIS A 106 -11.42 -1.08 -9.22
N ALA A 107 -10.35 -1.65 -9.79
CA ALA A 107 -9.00 -1.12 -9.64
C ALA A 107 -8.85 0.24 -10.33
N LEU A 108 -9.49 0.44 -11.49
CA LEU A 108 -9.57 1.74 -12.16
C LEU A 108 -10.25 2.79 -11.29
N PHE A 109 -11.41 2.46 -10.71
CA PHE A 109 -12.09 3.36 -9.78
C PHE A 109 -11.18 3.75 -8.60
N LEU A 110 -10.52 2.77 -7.98
CA LEU A 110 -9.60 3.04 -6.87
C LEU A 110 -8.39 3.88 -7.32
N HIS A 111 -7.85 3.60 -8.50
CA HIS A 111 -6.75 4.37 -9.09
C HIS A 111 -7.15 5.83 -9.35
N GLU A 112 -8.39 6.07 -9.79
CA GLU A 112 -8.99 7.39 -10.00
C GLU A 112 -9.26 8.13 -8.69
N LEU A 113 -9.77 7.44 -7.67
CA LEU A 113 -9.95 8.02 -6.34
C LEU A 113 -8.63 8.56 -5.77
N LEU A 114 -7.55 7.80 -5.95
CA LEU A 114 -6.22 8.14 -5.46
C LEU A 114 -5.40 8.99 -6.45
N ALA A 115 -6.04 9.54 -7.49
CA ALA A 115 -5.38 10.34 -8.54
C ALA A 115 -4.52 11.48 -8.02
N VAL A 116 -5.03 12.16 -7.00
CA VAL A 116 -4.48 13.41 -6.48
C VAL A 116 -3.31 13.15 -5.53
N GLU A 117 -3.26 11.97 -4.92
CA GLU A 117 -2.23 11.57 -3.97
C GLU A 117 -0.93 11.11 -4.66
N PHE A 118 -1.02 10.66 -5.93
CA PHE A 118 0.09 10.07 -6.66
C PHE A 118 0.33 10.80 -7.98
N VAL A 119 1.54 11.30 -8.18
CA VAL A 119 1.94 11.95 -9.44
C VAL A 119 1.81 10.96 -10.60
N ARG A 120 1.00 11.32 -11.59
CA ARG A 120 0.77 10.53 -12.80
C ARG A 120 1.63 11.02 -13.96
N LYS A 121 1.91 10.12 -14.90
CA LYS A 121 2.35 10.51 -16.25
C LYS A 121 1.10 10.67 -17.10
N GLU A 122 0.83 11.89 -17.56
CA GLU A 122 -0.45 12.33 -18.16
C GLU A 122 -0.81 11.67 -19.51
N TYR A 123 0.03 10.77 -20.05
CA TYR A 123 -0.05 10.32 -21.44
C TYR A 123 -0.39 8.84 -21.63
N VAL A 124 -0.57 8.06 -20.55
CA VAL A 124 -0.79 6.61 -20.65
C VAL A 124 -2.19 6.24 -20.17
N ASP A 125 -2.85 5.34 -20.90
CA ASP A 125 -4.14 4.78 -20.49
C ASP A 125 -4.01 4.02 -19.16
N SER A 126 -4.72 4.51 -18.13
CA SER A 126 -4.71 3.94 -16.78
C SER A 126 -5.12 2.47 -16.75
N ARG A 127 -6.00 2.03 -17.66
CA ARG A 127 -6.40 0.62 -17.73
C ARG A 127 -5.24 -0.26 -18.17
N SER A 128 -4.51 0.16 -19.19
CA SER A 128 -3.32 -0.55 -19.66
C SER A 128 -2.23 -0.61 -18.60
N GLU A 129 -2.06 0.46 -17.80
CA GLU A 129 -1.08 0.44 -16.70
C GLU A 129 -1.43 -0.56 -15.60
N LEU A 130 -2.71 -0.68 -15.25
CA LEU A 130 -3.18 -1.66 -14.27
C LEU A 130 -3.11 -3.10 -14.81
N ASP A 131 -3.36 -3.31 -16.10
CA ASP A 131 -3.16 -4.61 -16.74
C ASP A 131 -1.67 -5.03 -16.74
N GLY A 132 -0.77 -4.07 -16.96
CA GLY A 132 0.67 -4.28 -16.79
C GLY A 132 1.07 -4.60 -15.34
N ALA A 133 0.44 -3.97 -14.35
CA ALA A 133 0.64 -4.27 -12.94
C ALA A 133 0.15 -5.69 -12.59
N LEU A 134 -1.02 -6.09 -13.09
CA LEU A 134 -1.53 -7.45 -12.94
C LEU A 134 -0.57 -8.47 -13.56
N THR A 135 -0.07 -8.21 -14.78
CA THR A 135 0.93 -9.06 -15.44
C THR A 135 2.20 -9.21 -14.59
N THR A 136 2.67 -8.11 -13.97
CA THR A 136 3.83 -8.12 -13.07
C THR A 136 3.56 -8.98 -11.83
N LEU A 137 2.35 -8.88 -11.25
CA LEU A 137 1.95 -9.71 -10.10
C LEU A 137 1.82 -11.19 -10.46
N THR A 138 1.39 -11.52 -11.68
CA THR A 138 1.38 -12.89 -12.20
C THR A 138 2.81 -13.42 -12.39
N GLN A 139 3.71 -12.62 -12.96
CA GLN A 139 5.13 -12.99 -13.11
C GLN A 139 5.82 -13.22 -11.76
N ARG A 140 5.46 -12.44 -10.74
CA ARG A 140 5.94 -12.60 -9.36
C ARG A 140 5.26 -13.73 -8.60
N ARG A 141 4.40 -14.51 -9.26
CA ARG A 141 3.62 -15.59 -8.66
C ARG A 141 2.79 -15.14 -7.46
N VAL A 142 2.26 -13.93 -7.48
CA VAL A 142 1.27 -13.46 -6.49
C VAL A 142 -0.13 -13.86 -6.94
N PHE A 143 -0.39 -13.74 -8.24
CA PHE A 143 -1.64 -14.18 -8.86
C PHE A 143 -1.38 -15.25 -9.92
N ALA A 144 -2.36 -16.13 -10.12
CA ALA A 144 -2.48 -16.93 -11.32
C ALA A 144 -3.74 -16.50 -12.08
N VAL A 145 -3.68 -16.50 -13.41
CA VAL A 145 -4.84 -16.22 -14.26
C VAL A 145 -5.27 -17.55 -14.87
N GLU A 146 -6.45 -18.02 -14.47
CA GLU A 146 -7.04 -19.28 -14.91
C GLU A 146 -8.19 -19.00 -15.89
N GLY A 147 -8.29 -19.81 -16.95
CA GLY A 147 -9.36 -19.72 -17.95
C GLY A 147 -8.89 -19.21 -19.31
N ALA A 148 -9.10 -20.01 -20.35
CA ALA A 148 -8.51 -19.77 -21.66
C ALA A 148 -9.33 -18.87 -22.60
N ASN A 149 -10.67 -18.82 -22.57
CA ASN A 149 -11.42 -18.38 -23.78
C ASN A 149 -12.67 -17.48 -23.62
N ALA A 150 -12.98 -16.88 -22.47
CA ALA A 150 -14.04 -15.84 -22.43
C ALA A 150 -13.98 -14.89 -21.23
N THR A 151 -13.66 -15.41 -20.04
CA THR A 151 -13.59 -14.63 -18.80
C THR A 151 -12.42 -15.11 -17.94
N PRO A 152 -11.23 -14.51 -18.07
CA PRO A 152 -10.08 -14.90 -17.26
C PRO A 152 -10.36 -14.60 -15.79
N THR A 153 -10.16 -15.61 -14.94
CA THR A 153 -10.32 -15.50 -13.48
C THR A 153 -8.95 -15.38 -12.84
N VAL A 154 -8.79 -14.39 -11.97
CA VAL A 154 -7.58 -14.16 -11.19
C VAL A 154 -7.73 -14.87 -9.85
N VAL A 155 -6.78 -15.73 -9.50
CA VAL A 155 -6.71 -16.48 -8.25
C VAL A 155 -5.39 -16.23 -7.53
N LEU A 156 -5.37 -16.44 -6.22
CA LEU A 156 -4.14 -16.41 -5.42
C LEU A 156 -3.33 -17.69 -5.62
N THR A 157 -2.02 -17.54 -5.62
CA THR A 157 -1.08 -18.67 -5.51
C THR A 157 -0.80 -19.01 -4.03
N ASP A 158 -0.24 -20.18 -3.76
CA ASP A 158 0.06 -20.65 -2.39
C ASP A 158 1.03 -19.71 -1.63
N ASP A 159 1.99 -19.11 -2.34
CA ASP A 159 3.02 -18.22 -1.76
C ASP A 159 2.64 -16.72 -1.78
N SER A 160 1.42 -16.39 -2.19
CA SER A 160 1.00 -15.00 -2.45
C SER A 160 0.82 -14.14 -1.19
N GLN A 161 0.46 -14.77 -0.06
CA GLN A 161 -0.01 -14.07 1.15
C GLN A 161 0.94 -12.98 1.68
N PRO A 162 2.26 -13.20 1.81
CA PRO A 162 3.16 -12.18 2.36
C PRO A 162 3.26 -10.95 1.45
N THR A 163 3.34 -11.17 0.14
CA THR A 163 3.44 -10.08 -0.85
C THR A 163 2.12 -9.34 -1.00
N LEU A 164 0.99 -10.06 -1.02
CA LEU A 164 -0.33 -9.47 -1.03
C LEU A 164 -0.55 -8.58 0.21
N SER A 165 -0.25 -9.12 1.40
CA SER A 165 -0.35 -8.37 2.66
C SER A 165 0.52 -7.12 2.66
N LEU A 166 1.76 -7.21 2.17
CA LEU A 166 2.65 -6.06 2.02
C LEU A 166 2.06 -4.99 1.08
N LEU A 167 1.58 -5.39 -0.09
CA LEU A 167 1.00 -4.48 -1.10
C LEU A 167 -0.28 -3.82 -0.58
N CYS A 168 -1.15 -4.58 0.08
CA CYS A 168 -2.33 -4.04 0.73
C CYS A 168 -1.96 -3.07 1.85
N ALA A 169 -0.99 -3.46 2.69
CA ALA A 169 -0.51 -2.61 3.77
C ALA A 169 -0.04 -1.27 3.23
N VAL A 170 0.65 -1.22 2.08
CA VAL A 170 1.17 0.01 1.42
C VAL A 170 0.07 0.99 1.02
N LEU A 171 -1.12 0.55 0.66
CA LEU A 171 -2.18 1.43 0.17
C LEU A 171 -3.30 1.68 1.20
N TRP A 172 -3.52 0.76 2.15
CA TRP A 172 -4.59 0.81 3.14
C TRP A 172 -4.75 2.15 3.88
N PRO A 173 -3.71 2.80 4.42
CA PRO A 173 -3.83 4.09 5.10
C PRO A 173 -4.40 5.22 4.24
N PHE A 174 -4.23 5.17 2.91
CA PHE A 174 -4.87 6.14 2.02
C PHE A 174 -6.36 5.84 1.90
N ILE A 175 -6.71 4.58 1.68
CA ILE A 175 -8.12 4.17 1.55
C ILE A 175 -8.88 4.47 2.86
N ASP A 176 -8.24 4.19 3.99
CA ASP A 176 -8.76 4.50 5.32
C ASP A 176 -8.92 6.00 5.55
N SER A 177 -7.96 6.83 5.13
CA SER A 177 -8.10 8.29 5.26
C SER A 177 -9.27 8.85 4.45
N TYR A 178 -9.47 8.37 3.22
CA TYR A 178 -10.65 8.72 2.42
C TYR A 178 -11.95 8.21 3.06
N TRP A 179 -11.96 7.00 3.61
CA TRP A 179 -13.12 6.44 4.31
C TRP A 179 -13.50 7.28 5.53
N VAL A 180 -12.54 7.61 6.40
CA VAL A 180 -12.75 8.48 7.57
C VAL A 180 -13.24 9.86 7.14
N ALA A 181 -12.67 10.44 6.08
CA ALA A 181 -13.11 11.73 5.57
C ALA A 181 -14.56 11.70 5.05
N VAL A 182 -14.89 10.74 4.20
CA VAL A 182 -16.24 10.60 3.62
C VAL A 182 -17.27 10.30 4.69
N THR A 183 -17.01 9.37 5.61
CA THR A 183 -17.92 9.05 6.71
C THR A 183 -18.12 10.24 7.66
N SER A 184 -17.06 11.02 7.92
CA SER A 184 -17.16 12.25 8.71
C SER A 184 -18.02 13.31 8.03
N LEU A 185 -17.91 13.44 6.70
CA LEU A 185 -18.71 14.36 5.89
C LEU A 185 -20.17 13.91 5.77
N LEU A 186 -20.43 12.63 5.54
CA LEU A 186 -21.79 12.08 5.47
C LEU A 186 -22.53 12.16 6.81
N ALA A 187 -21.78 12.11 7.92
CA ALA A 187 -22.35 12.30 9.24
C ALA A 187 -22.71 13.76 9.56
N ILE A 188 -22.33 14.71 8.70
CA ILE A 188 -22.82 16.08 8.75
C ILE A 188 -24.23 16.07 8.17
N LYS A 189 -25.23 16.24 9.04
CA LYS A 189 -26.63 16.35 8.62
C LYS A 189 -26.76 17.53 7.65
N ALA A 190 -27.42 17.30 6.51
CA ALA A 190 -27.64 18.34 5.51
C ALA A 190 -28.25 19.60 6.17
N GLY A 191 -27.50 20.69 6.16
CA GLY A 191 -27.91 21.99 6.71
C GLY A 191 -27.35 22.36 8.09
N GLU A 192 -26.68 21.46 8.81
CA GLU A 192 -26.03 21.78 10.09
C GLU A 192 -24.54 22.09 9.88
N GLY A 193 -24.12 23.31 10.23
CA GLY A 193 -22.71 23.68 10.27
C GLY A 193 -22.02 23.07 11.49
N ILE A 194 -20.98 22.26 11.29
CA ILE A 194 -20.17 21.73 12.38
C ILE A 194 -18.96 22.63 12.61
N PRO A 195 -18.66 23.04 13.86
CA PRO A 195 -17.46 23.80 14.15
C PRO A 195 -16.20 22.97 13.85
N PRO A 196 -15.14 23.54 13.24
CA PRO A 196 -13.97 22.79 12.78
C PRO A 196 -13.32 21.90 13.85
N LYS A 197 -13.29 22.36 15.11
CA LYS A 197 -12.71 21.59 16.23
C LYS A 197 -13.51 20.32 16.54
N ALA A 198 -14.83 20.35 16.41
CA ALA A 198 -15.68 19.19 16.64
C ALA A 198 -15.56 18.18 15.50
N LEU A 199 -15.42 18.67 14.25
CA LEU A 199 -15.16 17.83 13.09
C LEU A 199 -13.82 17.07 13.23
N VAL A 200 -12.74 17.78 13.57
CA VAL A 200 -11.42 17.17 13.78
C VAL A 200 -11.45 16.12 14.87
N LYS A 201 -12.11 16.40 16.01
CA LYS A 201 -12.25 15.43 17.11
C LYS A 201 -13.01 14.17 16.67
N ARG A 202 -14.01 14.33 15.81
CA ARG A 202 -14.78 13.20 15.26
C ARG A 202 -13.97 12.38 14.27
N MET A 203 -13.26 13.03 13.36
CA MET A 203 -12.35 12.37 12.42
C MET A 203 -11.27 11.60 13.17
N GLN A 204 -10.69 12.19 14.22
CA GLN A 204 -9.72 11.52 15.06
C GLN A 204 -10.31 10.26 15.72
N TRP A 205 -11.50 10.37 16.30
CA TRP A 205 -12.16 9.21 16.91
C TRP A 205 -12.42 8.09 15.89
N LEU A 206 -12.89 8.43 14.68
CA LEU A 206 -13.12 7.46 13.60
C LEU A 206 -11.83 6.83 13.06
N ALA A 207 -10.71 7.53 13.13
CA ALA A 207 -9.40 7.00 12.73
C ALA A 207 -8.75 6.12 13.82
N GLU A 208 -9.21 6.22 15.06
CA GLU A 208 -8.71 5.43 16.20
C GLU A 208 -9.52 4.13 16.41
N THR A 209 -10.69 3.99 15.76
CA THR A 209 -11.59 2.81 15.82
C THR A 209 -11.31 1.80 14.72
#